data_AF-A0A6J4HM03-F1
#
_entry.id   AF-A0A6J4HM03-F1
#
_cell.length_a   1.000
_cell.length_b   1.000
_cell.length_c   1.000
_cell.angle_alpha   90.00
_cell.angle_beta   90.00
_cell.angle_gamma   90.00
#
_symmetry.space_group_name_H-M   'P 1'
#
loop_
_entity.id
_entity.type
_entity.pdbx_description
1 polymer ?
#
loop_
_entity_poly.entity_id
_entity_poly.type
_entity_poly.pdbx_seq_one_letter_code
_entity_poly.pdbx_strand_id
1 'polypeptide(L)'
;MFLCLAVVFLVTIPGPRTTAQPRAAPAEAAAVLLRRTKHFDTYLAPGSLRRVEALRLAARFEPTLEAAARRFGTPFTARERIYLLPPQQGVCAIRGLTFSSKREIRLYYGPGTDIDRLQAIVAHELVHQLQRERFGDRVHQAADVVLLEGWATLASDDFARTADGSEPRWQNRLREAVARGDVLPLMTDLGRDCRTTTRNAIYDQWASFVLFLQQRYGDDALDRVYRSARGRKAGSAGYQAIYGVPFAELETAWRAWVVTQ
;
A
#
# COMPACT_ATOMS: atom_id res chain seq x y z
N MET A 1 -57.45 -9.77 -43.04
CA MET A 1 -57.28 -8.58 -42.19
C MET A 1 -57.10 -9.08 -40.75
N PHE A 2 -55.86 -9.37 -40.35
CA PHE A 2 -55.50 -9.81 -39.00
C PHE A 2 -54.40 -8.87 -38.49
N LEU A 3 -54.71 -8.16 -37.40
CA LEU A 3 -53.85 -7.19 -36.75
C LEU A 3 -53.00 -7.94 -35.71
N CYS A 4 -51.69 -8.04 -35.92
CA CYS A 4 -50.75 -8.54 -34.92
C CYS A 4 -50.45 -7.43 -33.91
N LEU A 5 -50.89 -7.61 -32.66
CA LEU A 5 -50.47 -6.79 -31.51
C LEU A 5 -49.07 -7.25 -31.08
N ALA A 6 -48.05 -6.42 -31.29
CA ALA A 6 -46.73 -6.63 -30.70
C ALA A 6 -46.70 -5.99 -29.30
N VAL A 7 -46.63 -6.82 -28.27
CA VAL A 7 -46.38 -6.39 -26.89
C VAL A 7 -44.87 -6.12 -26.73
N VAL A 8 -44.50 -4.86 -26.58
CA VAL A 8 -43.12 -4.45 -26.25
C VAL A 8 -42.94 -4.57 -24.73
N PHE A 9 -42.15 -5.56 -24.29
CA PHE A 9 -41.65 -5.60 -22.92
C PHE A 9 -40.51 -4.58 -22.78
N LEU A 10 -40.75 -3.47 -22.07
CA LEU A 10 -39.68 -2.63 -21.54
C LEU A 10 -38.97 -3.40 -20.42
N VAL A 11 -37.82 -3.99 -20.74
CA VAL A 11 -36.88 -4.47 -19.72
C VAL A 11 -36.16 -3.24 -19.17
N THR A 12 -36.57 -2.79 -17.97
CA THR A 12 -35.79 -1.81 -17.20
C THR A 12 -34.49 -2.45 -16.76
N ILE A 13 -33.38 -2.11 -17.43
CA ILE A 13 -32.03 -2.48 -17.00
C ILE A 13 -31.74 -1.67 -15.73
N PRO A 14 -31.53 -2.31 -14.56
CA PRO A 14 -31.13 -1.58 -13.37
C PRO A 14 -29.75 -0.97 -13.61
N GLY A 15 -29.66 0.36 -13.50
CA GLY A 15 -28.41 1.09 -13.61
C GLY A 15 -27.37 0.62 -12.59
N PRO A 16 -26.06 0.84 -12.85
CA PRO A 16 -25.01 0.45 -11.94
C PRO A 16 -25.24 1.08 -10.57
N ARG A 17 -25.31 0.23 -9.53
CA ARG A 17 -25.35 0.66 -8.13
C ARG A 17 -24.15 1.57 -7.88
N THR A 18 -24.40 2.85 -7.70
CA THR A 18 -23.47 3.78 -7.07
C THR A 18 -23.07 3.19 -5.72
N THR A 19 -21.82 2.76 -5.61
CA THR A 19 -21.22 2.41 -4.32
C THR A 19 -21.17 3.68 -3.49
N ALA A 20 -22.14 3.83 -2.58
CA ALA A 20 -22.15 4.91 -1.61
C ALA A 20 -20.79 4.93 -0.88
N GLN A 21 -20.16 6.11 -0.81
CA GLN A 21 -18.97 6.31 0.01
C GLN A 21 -19.28 5.80 1.43
N PRO A 22 -18.40 5.00 2.05
CA PRO A 22 -18.61 4.60 3.43
C PRO A 22 -18.67 5.84 4.30
N ARG A 23 -19.78 5.99 5.03
CA ARG A 23 -19.92 6.97 6.13
C ARG A 23 -18.72 6.79 7.07
N ALA A 24 -18.09 7.89 7.48
CA ALA A 24 -16.96 7.85 8.42
C ALA A 24 -17.33 6.95 9.62
N ALA A 25 -16.44 6.01 9.97
CA ALA A 25 -16.71 5.08 11.05
C ALA A 25 -16.94 5.85 12.37
N PRO A 26 -17.76 5.38 13.32
CA PRO A 26 -18.09 6.12 14.55
C PRO A 26 -16.87 6.66 15.32
N ALA A 27 -15.75 5.93 15.30
CA ALA A 27 -14.50 6.34 15.95
C ALA A 27 -13.82 7.55 15.27
N GLU A 28 -13.95 7.67 13.94
CA GLU A 28 -13.38 8.80 13.17
C GLU A 28 -14.14 10.09 13.48
N ALA A 29 -15.46 10.01 13.58
CA ALA A 29 -16.30 11.15 13.95
C ALA A 29 -16.01 11.67 15.37
N ALA A 30 -15.55 10.81 16.27
CA ALA A 30 -15.16 11.14 17.63
C ALA A 30 -13.67 11.54 17.78
N ALA A 31 -12.88 11.51 16.70
CA ALA A 31 -11.45 11.82 16.75
C ALA A 31 -11.21 13.32 16.95
N VAL A 32 -10.29 13.65 17.85
CA VAL A 32 -9.94 15.04 18.16
C VAL A 32 -8.57 15.40 17.60
N LEU A 33 -8.39 16.64 17.15
CA LEU A 33 -7.09 17.12 16.69
C LEU A 33 -6.08 17.03 17.84
N LEU A 34 -5.03 16.24 17.63
CA LEU A 34 -3.94 16.02 18.58
C LEU A 34 -2.80 17.00 18.36
N ARG A 35 -2.37 17.14 17.10
CA ARG A 35 -1.21 17.96 16.71
C ARG A 35 -1.34 18.41 15.27
N ARG A 36 -0.95 19.66 15.02
CA ARG A 36 -0.74 20.22 13.68
C ARG A 36 0.74 20.52 13.47
N THR A 37 1.26 20.17 12.29
CA THR A 37 2.63 20.48 11.84
C THR A 37 2.59 21.14 10.46
N LYS A 38 3.72 21.18 9.75
CA LYS A 38 3.81 21.75 8.40
C LYS A 38 2.97 20.93 7.41
N HIS A 39 3.12 19.60 7.42
CA HIS A 39 2.45 18.71 6.48
C HIS A 39 1.36 17.85 7.12
N PHE A 40 1.18 17.85 8.45
CA PHE A 40 0.24 16.93 9.10
C PHE A 40 -0.77 17.60 10.02
N ASP A 41 -2.02 17.15 9.89
CA ASP A 41 -3.05 17.29 10.92
C ASP A 41 -3.31 15.88 11.50
N THR A 42 -2.87 15.65 12.73
CA THR A 42 -3.00 14.34 13.40
C THR A 42 -4.21 14.33 14.32
N TYR A 43 -5.07 13.33 14.18
CA TYR A 43 -6.28 13.14 14.97
C TYR A 43 -6.18 11.88 15.82
N LEU A 44 -6.67 11.94 17.06
CA LEU A 44 -6.66 10.84 18.01
C LEU A 44 -8.10 10.45 18.36
N ALA A 45 -8.49 9.22 18.05
CA ALA A 45 -9.80 8.67 18.43
C ALA A 45 -9.75 8.00 19.81
N PRO A 46 -10.85 8.02 20.59
CA PRO A 46 -10.97 7.23 21.82
C PRO A 46 -10.75 5.74 21.55
N GLY A 47 -10.04 5.06 22.46
CA GLY A 47 -9.73 3.61 22.33
C GLY A 47 -8.54 3.27 21.42
N SER A 48 -7.84 4.29 20.89
CA SER A 48 -6.60 4.12 20.13
C SER A 48 -5.35 4.18 21.03
N LEU A 49 -4.25 4.81 20.58
CA LEU A 49 -3.04 5.03 21.36
C LEU A 49 -3.29 5.91 22.60
N ARG A 50 -2.46 5.79 23.64
CA ARG A 50 -2.44 6.79 24.73
C ARG A 50 -1.97 8.12 24.17
N ARG A 51 -2.47 9.24 24.70
CA ARG A 51 -2.11 10.59 24.22
C ARG A 51 -0.59 10.83 24.16
N VAL A 52 0.15 10.37 25.17
CA VAL A 52 1.63 10.46 25.20
C VAL A 52 2.28 9.67 24.06
N GLU A 53 1.82 8.45 23.79
CA GLU A 53 2.32 7.61 22.69
C GLU A 53 2.02 8.26 21.33
N ALA A 54 0.79 8.75 21.17
CA ALA A 54 0.36 9.43 19.96
C ALA A 54 1.16 10.70 19.68
N LEU A 55 1.48 11.50 20.71
CA LEU A 55 2.33 12.69 20.57
C LEU A 55 3.78 12.34 20.20
N ARG A 56 4.33 11.25 20.78
CA ARG A 56 5.66 10.75 20.44
C ARG A 56 5.71 10.28 18.98
N LEU A 57 4.71 9.54 18.54
CA LEU A 57 4.59 9.12 17.13
C LEU A 57 4.44 10.32 16.20
N ALA A 58 3.54 11.26 16.51
CA ALA A 58 3.29 12.45 15.69
C ALA A 58 4.53 13.36 15.56
N ALA A 59 5.42 13.37 16.57
CA ALA A 59 6.69 14.07 16.49
C ALA A 59 7.64 13.51 15.41
N ARG A 60 7.43 12.27 14.96
CA ARG A 60 8.26 11.61 13.95
C ARG A 60 7.72 11.76 12.52
N PHE A 61 6.52 12.30 12.32
CA PHE A 61 5.89 12.34 10.99
C PHE A 61 6.65 13.22 9.99
N GLU A 62 7.05 14.42 10.38
CA GLU A 62 7.83 15.32 9.52
C GLU A 62 9.18 14.71 9.09
N PRO A 63 10.05 14.23 10.00
CA PRO A 63 11.31 13.61 9.56
C PRO A 63 11.10 12.30 8.80
N THR A 64 10.06 11.52 9.10
CA THR A 64 9.71 10.33 8.31
C THR A 64 9.30 10.69 6.89
N LEU A 65 8.46 11.71 6.71
CA LEU A 65 8.08 12.20 5.39
C LEU A 65 9.30 12.68 4.60
N GLU A 66 10.16 13.47 5.23
CA GLU A 66 11.35 14.01 4.58
C GLU A 66 12.26 12.88 4.07
N ALA A 67 12.52 11.87 4.91
CA ALA A 67 13.32 10.72 4.53
C ALA A 67 12.66 9.87 3.44
N ALA A 68 11.37 9.56 3.57
CA ALA A 68 10.64 8.79 2.56
C ALA A 68 10.58 9.53 1.21
N ALA A 69 10.34 10.85 1.22
CA ALA A 69 10.32 11.69 0.04
C ALA A 69 11.68 11.74 -0.67
N ARG A 70 12.78 11.88 0.09
CA ARG A 70 14.15 11.79 -0.45
C ARG A 70 14.43 10.41 -1.04
N ARG A 71 14.12 9.34 -0.30
CA ARG A 71 14.36 7.94 -0.73
C ARG A 71 13.60 7.58 -2.00
N PHE A 72 12.35 8.04 -2.11
CA PHE A 72 11.47 7.81 -3.27
C PHE A 72 11.75 8.79 -4.43
N GLY A 73 12.45 9.90 -4.16
CA GLY A 73 12.77 10.91 -5.16
C GLY A 73 11.56 11.73 -5.61
N THR A 74 10.59 11.99 -4.73
CA THR A 74 9.41 12.82 -5.03
C THR A 74 9.19 13.83 -3.91
N PRO A 75 9.12 15.13 -4.22
CA PRO A 75 8.85 16.14 -3.21
C PRO A 75 7.41 16.01 -2.70
N PHE A 76 7.20 16.42 -1.45
CA PHE A 76 5.88 16.48 -0.85
C PHE A 76 5.58 17.90 -0.38
N THR A 77 4.53 18.52 -0.90
CA THR A 77 4.21 19.93 -0.63
C THR A 77 2.83 20.15 -0.02
N ALA A 78 2.05 19.08 0.10
CA ALA A 78 0.68 19.16 0.55
C ALA A 78 0.53 18.88 2.06
N ARG A 79 -0.71 18.99 2.55
CA ARG A 79 -1.08 18.65 3.92
C ARG A 79 -1.90 17.36 3.93
N GLU A 80 -1.55 16.47 4.85
CA GLU A 80 -2.15 15.16 5.06
C GLU A 80 -2.82 15.08 6.42
N ARG A 81 -3.95 14.38 6.48
CA ARG A 81 -4.62 14.05 7.73
C ARG A 81 -4.23 12.65 8.16
N ILE A 82 -3.81 12.49 9.40
CA ILE A 82 -3.49 11.17 9.96
C ILE A 82 -4.45 10.89 11.11
N TYR A 83 -5.23 9.82 10.97
CA TYR A 83 -6.16 9.37 12.00
C TYR A 83 -5.57 8.18 12.75
N LEU A 84 -5.43 8.33 14.06
CA LEU A 84 -5.07 7.27 14.99
C LEU A 84 -6.37 6.68 15.55
N LEU A 85 -6.72 5.49 15.07
CA LEU A 85 -7.99 4.81 15.30
C LEU A 85 -7.81 3.56 16.16
N PRO A 86 -8.85 3.08 16.85
CA PRO A 86 -8.81 1.83 17.60
C PRO A 86 -8.40 0.64 16.74
N PRO A 87 -7.75 -0.38 17.32
CA PRO A 87 -7.30 -1.54 16.58
C PRO A 87 -8.48 -2.30 15.97
N GLN A 88 -8.32 -2.70 14.71
CA GLN A 88 -9.23 -3.65 14.07
C GLN A 88 -8.96 -5.07 14.56
N GLN A 89 -10.04 -5.86 14.62
CA GLN A 89 -10.04 -7.26 15.04
C GLN A 89 -10.15 -8.19 13.83
N GLY A 90 -9.75 -9.45 14.03
CA GLY A 90 -9.86 -10.51 13.02
C GLY A 90 -8.58 -10.71 12.20
N VAL A 91 -8.52 -11.83 11.48
CA VAL A 91 -7.32 -12.30 10.77
C VAL A 91 -6.90 -11.39 9.60
N CYS A 92 -7.85 -10.63 9.07
CA CYS A 92 -7.66 -9.68 7.97
C CYS A 92 -7.65 -8.21 8.42
N ALA A 93 -7.51 -7.96 9.72
CA ALA A 93 -7.42 -6.61 10.26
C ALA A 93 -6.38 -5.77 9.50
N ILE A 94 -6.80 -4.58 9.07
CA ILE A 94 -5.93 -3.60 8.43
C ILE A 94 -5.21 -2.81 9.52
N ARG A 95 -3.98 -2.42 9.25
CA ARG A 95 -3.07 -1.77 10.21
C ARG A 95 -2.75 -0.33 9.84
N GLY A 96 -2.50 -0.09 8.56
CA GLY A 96 -2.44 1.21 7.93
C GLY A 96 -3.30 1.20 6.67
N LEU A 97 -3.87 2.34 6.32
CA LEU A 97 -4.58 2.53 5.06
C LEU A 97 -4.47 3.98 4.60
N THR A 98 -3.98 4.15 3.38
CA THR A 98 -3.92 5.46 2.72
C THR A 98 -5.08 5.65 1.76
N PHE A 99 -5.88 6.69 1.98
CA PHE A 99 -6.83 7.22 1.02
C PHE A 99 -6.18 8.36 0.27
N SER A 100 -5.32 8.03 -0.71
CA SER A 100 -4.45 9.02 -1.33
C SER A 100 -5.21 10.22 -1.86
N SER A 101 -6.27 10.01 -2.66
CA SER A 101 -7.08 11.11 -3.21
C SER A 101 -7.76 12.01 -2.16
N LYS A 102 -7.92 11.54 -0.92
CA LYS A 102 -8.48 12.31 0.20
C LYS A 102 -7.42 12.95 1.10
N ARG A 103 -6.13 12.75 0.81
CA ARG A 103 -5.02 13.19 1.65
C ARG A 103 -5.16 12.72 3.10
N GLU A 104 -5.38 11.42 3.25
CA GLU A 104 -5.74 10.84 4.52
C GLU A 104 -5.07 9.48 4.72
N ILE A 105 -4.46 9.30 5.89
CA ILE A 105 -3.91 8.03 6.36
C ILE A 105 -4.64 7.62 7.63
N ARG A 106 -5.00 6.35 7.74
CA ARG A 106 -5.61 5.76 8.93
C ARG A 106 -4.72 4.68 9.51
N LEU A 107 -4.45 4.76 10.80
CA LEU A 107 -3.67 3.76 11.55
C LEU A 107 -4.56 3.14 12.62
N TYR A 108 -4.57 1.82 12.74
CA TYR A 108 -5.48 1.08 13.64
C TYR A 108 -4.73 0.39 14.77
N TYR A 109 -4.53 1.09 15.89
CA TYR A 109 -3.64 0.68 16.97
C TYR A 109 -4.12 1.10 18.36
N GLY A 110 -3.81 0.26 19.35
CA GLY A 110 -4.15 0.48 20.76
C GLY A 110 -2.94 0.81 21.64
N PRO A 111 -3.17 1.07 22.94
CA PRO A 111 -2.13 1.41 23.91
C PRO A 111 -1.00 0.38 23.95
N GLY A 112 0.23 0.82 24.22
CA GLY A 112 1.40 -0.06 24.37
C GLY A 112 1.97 -0.62 23.06
N THR A 113 1.44 -0.19 21.91
CA THR A 113 2.03 -0.52 20.61
C THR A 113 3.43 0.13 20.50
N ASP A 114 4.40 -0.64 20.02
CA ASP A 114 5.74 -0.15 19.70
C ASP A 114 5.70 0.99 18.67
N ILE A 115 6.32 2.12 19.04
CA ILE A 115 6.35 3.35 18.23
C ILE A 115 7.23 3.18 16.99
N ASP A 116 8.30 2.39 17.06
CA ASP A 116 9.19 2.17 15.90
C ASP A 116 8.44 1.36 14.83
N ARG A 117 7.69 0.33 15.25
CA ARG A 117 6.77 -0.39 14.37
C ARG A 117 5.70 0.53 13.74
N LEU A 118 5.14 1.45 14.51
CA LEU A 118 4.15 2.41 13.99
C LEU A 118 4.77 3.37 12.98
N GLN A 119 5.98 3.83 13.23
CA GLN A 119 6.72 4.70 12.31
C GLN A 119 6.99 4.00 10.98
N ALA A 120 7.36 2.72 11.00
CA ALA A 120 7.54 1.92 9.78
C ALA A 120 6.27 1.88 8.91
N ILE A 121 5.11 1.72 9.54
CA ILE A 121 3.83 1.72 8.83
C ILE A 121 3.52 3.10 8.27
N VAL A 122 3.75 4.15 9.05
CA VAL A 122 3.57 5.53 8.57
C VAL A 122 4.45 5.81 7.36
N ALA A 123 5.71 5.35 7.38
CA ALA A 123 6.60 5.49 6.23
C ALA A 123 6.03 4.80 4.98
N HIS A 124 5.55 3.55 5.11
CA HIS A 124 4.87 2.82 4.03
C HIS A 124 3.67 3.59 3.46
N GLU A 125 2.76 4.03 4.34
CA GLU A 125 1.56 4.79 3.96
C GLU A 125 1.90 6.13 3.29
N LEU A 126 2.96 6.81 3.74
CA LEU A 126 3.43 8.04 3.09
C LEU A 126 4.00 7.78 1.69
N VAL A 127 4.61 6.61 1.44
CA VAL A 127 5.03 6.27 0.07
C VAL A 127 3.82 6.13 -0.86
N HIS A 128 2.67 5.64 -0.40
CA HIS A 128 1.46 5.68 -1.23
C HIS A 128 1.03 7.10 -1.59
N GLN A 129 1.21 8.06 -0.68
CA GLN A 129 0.99 9.47 -1.00
C GLN A 129 2.00 9.98 -2.02
N LEU A 130 3.27 9.66 -1.87
CA LEU A 130 4.34 10.05 -2.81
C LEU A 130 4.15 9.43 -4.19
N GLN A 131 3.71 8.18 -4.27
CA GLN A 131 3.31 7.53 -5.53
C GLN A 131 2.20 8.33 -6.22
N ARG A 132 1.17 8.76 -5.48
CA ARG A 132 0.14 9.63 -6.05
C ARG A 132 0.72 10.97 -6.50
N GLU A 133 1.58 11.63 -5.73
CA GLU A 133 2.21 12.90 -6.14
C GLU A 133 3.01 12.73 -7.45
N ARG A 134 3.76 11.63 -7.60
CA ARG A 134 4.60 11.35 -8.79
C ARG A 134 3.80 10.99 -10.03
N PHE A 135 2.74 10.20 -9.87
CA PHE A 135 2.04 9.57 -10.99
C PHE A 135 0.65 10.15 -11.26
N GLY A 136 0.09 10.94 -10.34
CA GLY A 136 -1.25 11.50 -10.41
C GLY A 136 -2.34 10.50 -10.01
N ASP A 137 -3.53 11.02 -9.69
CA ASP A 137 -4.65 10.24 -9.13
C ASP A 137 -5.06 9.05 -10.00
N ARG A 138 -5.23 9.27 -11.31
CA ARG A 138 -5.72 8.24 -12.23
C ARG A 138 -4.78 7.04 -12.29
N VAL A 139 -3.48 7.29 -12.45
CA VAL A 139 -2.47 6.23 -12.51
C VAL A 139 -2.38 5.53 -11.16
N HIS A 140 -2.28 6.29 -10.07
CA HIS A 140 -2.15 5.72 -8.74
C HIS A 140 -3.35 4.85 -8.36
N GLN A 141 -4.58 5.23 -8.71
CA GLN A 141 -5.79 4.43 -8.47
C GLN A 141 -5.83 3.13 -9.29
N ALA A 142 -5.25 3.14 -10.49
CA ALA A 142 -5.16 1.98 -11.37
C ALA A 142 -3.88 1.16 -11.19
N ALA A 143 -2.98 1.56 -10.28
CA ALA A 143 -1.67 0.92 -10.15
C ALA A 143 -1.78 -0.55 -9.77
N ASP A 144 -0.96 -1.38 -10.43
CA ASP A 144 -0.80 -2.80 -10.15
C ASP A 144 -0.43 -2.99 -8.68
N VAL A 145 -1.13 -3.89 -7.97
CA VAL A 145 -0.90 -4.09 -6.53
C VAL A 145 0.53 -4.54 -6.22
N VAL A 146 1.17 -5.30 -7.12
CA VAL A 146 2.57 -5.72 -6.98
C VAL A 146 3.49 -4.50 -6.90
N LEU A 147 3.31 -3.55 -7.83
CA LEU A 147 4.11 -2.34 -7.89
C LEU A 147 3.73 -1.34 -6.79
N LEU A 148 2.43 -1.23 -6.48
CA LEU A 148 1.90 -0.33 -5.45
C LEU A 148 2.49 -0.65 -4.08
N GLU A 149 2.29 -1.89 -3.62
CA GLU A 149 2.68 -2.34 -2.28
C GLU A 149 4.17 -2.68 -2.20
N GLY A 150 4.72 -3.27 -3.27
CA GLY A 150 6.14 -3.61 -3.34
C GLY A 150 7.02 -2.37 -3.28
N TRP A 151 6.70 -1.33 -4.05
CA TRP A 151 7.49 -0.09 -4.03
C TRP A 151 7.28 0.70 -2.74
N ALA A 152 6.10 0.67 -2.13
CA ALA A 152 5.87 1.25 -0.81
C ALA A 152 6.70 0.57 0.27
N THR A 153 6.77 -0.76 0.25
CA THR A 153 7.60 -1.56 1.17
C THR A 153 9.09 -1.30 0.95
N LEU A 154 9.54 -1.26 -0.30
CA LEU A 154 10.94 -1.01 -0.65
C LEU A 154 11.38 0.41 -0.26
N ALA A 155 10.59 1.44 -0.56
CA ALA A 155 10.98 2.82 -0.31
C ALA A 155 10.82 3.28 1.15
N SER A 156 10.22 2.43 2.01
CA SER A 156 10.09 2.67 3.46
C SER A 156 10.98 1.76 4.31
N ASP A 157 11.87 0.98 3.68
CA ASP A 157 12.66 -0.07 4.32
C ASP A 157 13.60 0.42 5.42
N ASP A 158 14.09 1.66 5.33
CA ASP A 158 14.90 2.33 6.35
C ASP A 158 14.24 2.39 7.74
N PHE A 159 12.90 2.35 7.80
CA PHE A 159 12.14 2.37 9.05
C PHE A 159 11.79 0.97 9.57
N ALA A 160 11.98 -0.05 8.75
CA ALA A 160 11.62 -1.42 9.03
C ALA A 160 12.87 -2.33 9.01
N ARG A 161 13.87 -2.02 9.83
CA ARG A 161 15.12 -2.80 9.93
C ARG A 161 15.09 -3.89 11.00
N THR A 162 15.96 -4.89 10.87
CA THR A 162 16.21 -5.94 11.86
C THR A 162 16.60 -5.35 13.22
N ALA A 163 16.57 -6.17 14.28
CA ALA A 163 16.82 -5.69 15.65
C ALA A 163 18.22 -5.08 15.83
N ASP A 164 19.20 -5.57 15.07
CA ASP A 164 20.57 -5.05 15.00
C ASP A 164 20.74 -3.90 13.98
N GLY A 165 19.68 -3.56 13.23
CA GLY A 165 19.66 -2.50 12.22
C GLY A 165 20.42 -2.83 10.92
N SER A 166 20.95 -4.05 10.78
CA SER A 166 21.87 -4.42 9.70
C SER A 166 21.19 -4.48 8.33
N GLU A 167 19.94 -4.94 8.26
CA GLU A 167 19.21 -5.08 7.00
C GLU A 167 17.71 -4.75 7.12
N PRO A 168 17.02 -4.45 6.02
CA PRO A 168 15.57 -4.42 5.98
C PRO A 168 14.93 -5.75 6.42
N ARG A 169 13.91 -5.68 7.28
CA ARG A 169 13.19 -6.88 7.75
C ARG A 169 12.55 -7.67 6.61
N TRP A 170 12.13 -7.00 5.53
CA TRP A 170 11.54 -7.68 4.38
C TRP A 170 12.57 -8.58 3.67
N GLN A 171 13.83 -8.14 3.58
CA GLN A 171 14.93 -8.94 2.99
C GLN A 171 15.23 -10.16 3.85
N ASN A 172 15.36 -9.94 5.16
CA ASN A 172 15.58 -11.01 6.13
C ASN A 172 14.47 -12.08 6.07
N ARG A 173 13.20 -11.67 6.15
CA ARG A 173 12.05 -12.59 6.09
C ARG A 173 11.93 -13.30 4.75
N LEU A 174 12.27 -12.64 3.64
CA LEU A 174 12.28 -13.27 2.34
C LEU A 174 13.36 -14.36 2.24
N ARG A 175 14.58 -14.08 2.73
CA ARG A 175 15.67 -15.08 2.76
C ARG A 175 15.25 -16.32 3.55
N GLU A 176 14.61 -16.13 4.70
CA GLU A 176 14.05 -17.23 5.49
C GLU A 176 12.94 -17.98 4.74
N ALA A 177 12.05 -17.28 4.02
CA ALA A 177 11.00 -17.92 3.22
C ALA A 177 11.57 -18.73 2.06
N VAL A 178 12.61 -18.23 1.38
CA VAL A 178 13.34 -18.97 0.34
C VAL A 178 13.97 -20.23 0.92
N ALA A 179 14.65 -20.14 2.07
CA ALA A 179 15.29 -21.28 2.73
C ALA A 179 14.29 -22.38 3.14
N ARG A 180 13.04 -22.02 3.45
CA ARG A 180 11.97 -22.97 3.77
C ARG A 180 11.18 -23.47 2.56
N GLY A 181 11.35 -22.87 1.38
CA GLY A 181 10.51 -23.14 0.22
C GLY A 181 9.10 -22.53 0.29
N ASP A 182 8.90 -21.52 1.15
CA ASP A 182 7.60 -20.90 1.45
C ASP A 182 7.33 -19.63 0.60
N VAL A 183 7.90 -19.54 -0.60
CA VAL A 183 7.74 -18.37 -1.48
C VAL A 183 6.40 -18.47 -2.22
N LEU A 184 5.58 -17.43 -2.09
CA LEU A 184 4.23 -17.36 -2.66
C LEU A 184 4.30 -17.00 -4.15
N PRO A 185 3.29 -17.34 -4.98
CA PRO A 185 3.15 -16.78 -6.33
C PRO A 185 3.00 -15.26 -6.28
N LEU A 186 3.65 -14.50 -7.17
CA LEU A 186 3.51 -13.02 -7.18
C LEU A 186 2.06 -12.59 -7.48
N MET A 187 1.28 -13.46 -8.12
CA MET A 187 -0.16 -13.30 -8.39
C MET A 187 -1.07 -13.62 -7.19
N THR A 188 -0.54 -13.78 -5.98
CA THR A 188 -1.33 -14.10 -4.78
C THR A 188 -2.48 -13.09 -4.59
N ASP A 189 -3.70 -13.63 -4.49
CA ASP A 189 -4.92 -12.82 -4.35
C ASP A 189 -5.26 -12.57 -2.88
N LEU A 190 -4.94 -11.35 -2.42
CA LEU A 190 -5.27 -10.90 -1.06
C LEU A 190 -6.77 -10.70 -0.81
N GLY A 191 -7.60 -10.66 -1.86
CA GLY A 191 -9.06 -10.71 -1.72
C GLY A 191 -9.54 -12.10 -1.29
N ARG A 192 -8.79 -13.16 -1.66
CA ARG A 192 -9.06 -14.54 -1.25
C ARG A 192 -8.39 -14.91 0.06
N ASP A 193 -7.17 -14.43 0.30
CA ASP A 193 -6.44 -14.65 1.55
C ASP A 193 -5.80 -13.36 2.07
N CYS A 194 -6.57 -12.63 2.87
CA CYS A 194 -6.14 -11.39 3.51
C CYS A 194 -5.46 -11.59 4.87
N ARG A 195 -5.11 -12.83 5.26
CA ARG A 195 -4.46 -13.09 6.55
C ARG A 195 -3.18 -12.27 6.66
N THR A 196 -2.93 -11.74 7.85
CA THR A 196 -1.75 -10.90 8.11
C THR A 196 -0.43 -11.60 7.74
N THR A 197 -0.34 -12.92 7.95
CA THR A 197 0.83 -13.72 7.55
C THR A 197 1.04 -13.72 6.03
N THR A 198 -0.02 -14.02 5.27
CA THR A 198 0.01 -14.01 3.80
C THR A 198 0.32 -12.63 3.24
N ARG A 199 -0.32 -11.58 3.78
CA ARG A 199 -0.09 -10.19 3.38
C ARG A 199 1.36 -9.76 3.62
N ASN A 200 1.91 -10.03 4.79
CA ASN A 200 3.30 -9.68 5.08
C ASN A 200 4.27 -10.43 4.14
N ALA A 201 4.06 -11.73 3.96
CA ALA A 201 4.91 -12.56 3.10
C ALA A 201 4.88 -12.09 1.64
N ILE A 202 3.71 -11.75 1.10
CA ILE A 202 3.62 -11.29 -0.29
C ILE A 202 4.15 -9.86 -0.46
N TYR A 203 3.99 -8.97 0.54
CA TYR A 203 4.56 -7.61 0.46
C TYR A 203 6.10 -7.66 0.44
N ASP A 204 6.71 -8.54 1.23
CA ASP A 204 8.16 -8.75 1.21
C ASP A 204 8.65 -9.23 -0.16
N GLN A 205 7.90 -10.14 -0.78
CA GLN A 205 8.20 -10.66 -2.13
C GLN A 205 7.98 -9.60 -3.21
N TRP A 206 6.93 -8.79 -3.11
CA TRP A 206 6.68 -7.68 -4.04
C TRP A 206 7.76 -6.60 -3.92
N ALA A 207 8.26 -6.29 -2.71
CA ALA A 207 9.38 -5.38 -2.52
C ALA A 207 10.64 -5.89 -3.21
N SER A 208 10.95 -7.18 -3.03
CA SER A 208 12.04 -7.87 -3.70
C SER A 208 11.90 -7.87 -5.22
N PHE A 209 10.69 -8.11 -5.73
CA PHE A 209 10.43 -8.09 -7.16
C PHE A 209 10.62 -6.69 -7.75
N VAL A 210 10.14 -5.65 -7.07
CA VAL A 210 10.40 -4.26 -7.48
C VAL A 210 11.90 -3.95 -7.48
N LEU A 211 12.65 -4.39 -6.46
CA LEU A 211 14.11 -4.22 -6.43
C LEU A 211 14.79 -4.96 -7.59
N PHE A 212 14.37 -6.18 -7.91
CA PHE A 212 14.85 -6.92 -9.07
C PHE A 212 14.61 -6.17 -10.38
N LEU A 213 13.40 -5.63 -10.58
CA LEU A 213 13.08 -4.83 -11.76
C LEU A 213 13.93 -3.57 -11.82
N GLN A 214 14.13 -2.89 -10.68
CA GLN A 214 14.94 -1.69 -10.57
C GLN A 214 16.41 -1.97 -10.93
N GLN A 215 17.01 -3.02 -10.37
CA GLN A 215 18.42 -3.37 -10.63
C GLN A 215 18.63 -3.86 -12.07
N ARG A 216 17.68 -4.60 -12.63
CA ARG A 216 17.83 -5.21 -13.96
C ARG A 216 17.48 -4.28 -15.12
N TYR A 217 16.49 -3.41 -14.94
CA TYR A 217 15.92 -2.59 -16.01
C TYR A 217 15.97 -1.08 -15.75
N GLY A 218 16.37 -0.65 -14.55
CA GLY A 218 16.52 0.76 -14.17
C GLY A 218 15.22 1.45 -13.77
N ASP A 219 15.38 2.61 -13.12
CA ASP A 219 14.28 3.42 -12.58
C ASP A 219 13.30 3.90 -13.67
N ASP A 220 13.81 4.29 -14.85
CA ASP A 220 12.97 4.76 -15.95
C ASP A 220 11.99 3.69 -16.44
N ALA A 221 12.44 2.42 -16.51
CA ALA A 221 11.57 1.32 -16.91
C ALA A 221 10.57 0.98 -15.80
N LEU A 222 10.98 1.06 -14.53
CA LEU A 222 10.09 0.89 -13.38
C LEU A 222 8.98 1.95 -13.36
N ASP A 223 9.31 3.21 -13.63
CA ASP A 223 8.34 4.31 -13.76
C ASP A 223 7.33 4.05 -14.89
N ARG A 224 7.82 3.63 -16.07
CA ARG A 224 6.95 3.34 -17.22
C ARG A 224 6.01 2.17 -16.93
N VAL A 225 6.48 1.10 -16.29
CA VAL A 225 5.60 -0.03 -15.97
C VAL A 225 4.55 0.36 -14.94
N TYR A 226 4.89 1.16 -13.92
CA TYR A 226 3.91 1.68 -12.96
C TYR A 226 2.79 2.47 -13.66
N ARG A 227 3.16 3.36 -14.59
CA ARG A 227 2.20 4.17 -15.38
C ARG A 227 1.32 3.34 -16.30
N SER A 228 1.78 2.17 -16.71
CA SER A 228 1.07 1.29 -17.65
C SER A 228 0.01 0.40 -17.00
N ALA A 229 -0.16 0.47 -15.68
CA ALA A 229 -1.13 -0.33 -14.94
C ALA A 229 -2.58 -0.08 -15.40
N ARG A 230 -3.36 -1.17 -15.45
CA ARG A 230 -4.74 -1.18 -15.93
C ARG A 230 -5.76 -1.54 -14.85
N GLY A 231 -5.32 -1.65 -13.60
CA GLY A 231 -6.18 -1.93 -12.45
C GLY A 231 -5.40 -2.48 -11.26
N ARG A 232 -6.10 -2.73 -10.14
CA ARG A 232 -5.49 -3.22 -8.90
C ARG A 232 -5.11 -4.70 -8.90
N LYS A 233 -5.38 -5.44 -9.96
CA LYS A 233 -4.99 -6.86 -10.03
C LYS A 233 -3.48 -6.97 -10.19
N ALA A 234 -2.88 -7.99 -9.55
CA ALA A 234 -1.49 -8.34 -9.75
C ALA A 234 -1.22 -8.64 -11.23
N GLY A 235 -0.09 -8.19 -11.76
CA GLY A 235 0.30 -8.40 -13.15
C GLY A 235 -0.53 -7.62 -14.18
N SER A 236 -1.32 -6.63 -13.76
CA SER A 236 -2.17 -5.82 -14.65
C SER A 236 -1.40 -4.79 -15.47
N ALA A 237 -0.18 -4.43 -15.05
CA ALA A 237 0.70 -3.53 -15.78
C ALA A 237 1.25 -4.14 -17.08
N GLY A 238 1.74 -3.27 -17.96
CA GLY A 238 2.29 -3.61 -19.28
C GLY A 238 3.70 -4.18 -19.24
N TYR A 239 3.97 -5.17 -18.38
CA TYR A 239 5.30 -5.78 -18.21
C TYR A 239 5.96 -6.19 -19.53
N GLN A 240 5.24 -6.92 -20.38
CA GLN A 240 5.76 -7.34 -21.68
C GLN A 240 6.08 -6.16 -22.61
N ALA A 241 5.24 -5.12 -22.62
CA ALA A 241 5.46 -3.96 -23.47
C ALA A 241 6.65 -3.10 -23.00
N ILE A 242 6.92 -3.06 -21.70
CA ILE A 242 7.98 -2.21 -21.12
C ILE A 242 9.31 -2.95 -21.00
N TYR A 243 9.30 -4.23 -20.62
CA TYR A 243 10.49 -5.03 -20.38
C TYR A 243 10.81 -6.03 -21.49
N GLY A 244 9.91 -6.21 -22.46
CA GLY A 244 10.02 -7.26 -23.49
C GLY A 244 9.73 -8.68 -22.97
N VAL A 245 9.40 -8.82 -21.68
CA VAL A 245 9.24 -10.12 -21.00
C VAL A 245 7.88 -10.15 -20.29
N PRO A 246 7.06 -11.21 -20.47
CA PRO A 246 5.77 -11.31 -19.79
C PRO A 246 5.95 -11.49 -18.28
N PHE A 247 4.92 -11.13 -17.51
CA PHE A 247 4.97 -11.13 -16.04
C PHE A 247 5.36 -12.50 -15.45
N ALA A 248 4.84 -13.60 -16.01
CA ALA A 248 5.17 -14.96 -15.54
C ALA A 248 6.65 -15.31 -15.72
N GLU A 249 7.27 -14.91 -16.84
CA GLU A 249 8.70 -15.12 -17.08
C GLU A 249 9.56 -14.21 -16.19
N LEU A 250 9.10 -12.98 -15.91
CA LEU A 250 9.75 -12.11 -14.92
C LEU A 250 9.69 -12.71 -13.52
N GLU A 251 8.57 -13.33 -13.13
CA GLU A 251 8.47 -14.05 -11.86
C GLU A 251 9.47 -15.22 -11.80
N THR A 252 9.59 -16.02 -12.86
CA THR A 252 10.58 -17.10 -12.94
C THR A 252 12.02 -16.55 -12.82
N ALA A 253 12.34 -15.47 -13.54
CA ALA A 253 13.65 -14.85 -13.47
C ALA A 253 13.96 -14.26 -12.07
N TRP A 254 12.98 -13.63 -11.44
CA TRP A 254 13.10 -13.12 -10.07
C TRP A 254 13.30 -14.24 -9.05
N ARG A 255 12.58 -15.36 -9.19
CA ARG A 255 12.77 -16.55 -8.33
C ARG A 255 14.17 -17.13 -8.46
N ALA A 256 14.76 -17.12 -9.65
CA ALA A 256 16.16 -17.52 -9.82
C ALA A 256 17.11 -16.50 -9.16
N TRP A 257 16.83 -15.21 -9.31
CA TRP A 257 17.64 -14.13 -8.74
C TRP A 257 17.64 -14.11 -7.21
N VAL A 258 16.49 -14.32 -6.55
CA VAL A 258 16.38 -14.25 -5.09
C VAL A 258 17.17 -15.34 -4.37
N VAL A 259 17.43 -16.49 -5.02
CA VAL A 259 18.24 -17.58 -4.45
C VAL A 259 19.73 -17.23 -4.47
N THR A 260 20.15 -16.25 -5.27
CA THR A 260 21.55 -15.80 -5.36
C THR A 260 21.82 -14.52 -4.57
N GLN A 261 20.85 -14.00 -3.81
CA GLN A 261 20.99 -12.80 -2.98
C GLN A 261 21.43 -13.12 -1.55
#